data_AF-A0A329E994-F1
#
_entry.id   AF-A0A329E994-F1
#
_cell.length_a   1.000
_cell.length_b   1.000
_cell.length_c   1.000
_cell.angle_alpha   90.00
_cell.angle_beta   90.00
_cell.angle_gamma   90.00
#
_symmetry.space_group_name_H-M   'P 1'
#
loop_
_entity.id
_entity.type
_entity.pdbx_description
1 polymer ?
#
loop_
_entity_poly.entity_id
_entity_poly.type
_entity_poly.pdbx_seq_one_letter_code
_entity_poly.pdbx_strand_id
1 'polypeptide(L)'
;MINLLRNGMDDFEFLQIAEECKQECFDLFKEAAEQEKEWSEYLFKDGSMIGLNKDILSQYVEYITNIRMQAVGLDAAYPHATSNPIPWINAWLSSDNVQVAPQEAEISSYLVGQIDNEVGADDFEGFEL
;
A
#
# COMPACT_ATOMS: atom_id res chain seq x y z
N MET A 1 7.16 8.59 3.15
CA MET A 1 6.74 9.46 4.26
C MET A 1 6.66 8.72 5.60
N ILE A 2 5.82 7.68 5.76
CA ILE A 2 5.74 6.91 7.04
C ILE A 2 7.11 6.35 7.48
N ASN A 3 7.88 5.79 6.53
CA ASN A 3 9.22 5.30 6.83
C ASN A 3 10.23 6.42 7.19
N LEU A 4 9.99 7.67 6.78
CA LEU A 4 10.87 8.80 7.11
C LEU A 4 10.64 9.26 8.56
N LEU A 5 9.37 9.35 8.97
CA LEU A 5 8.97 9.68 10.34
C LEU A 5 9.52 8.66 11.34
N ARG A 6 9.44 7.37 11.00
CA ARG A 6 9.96 6.28 11.85
C ARG A 6 11.48 6.28 11.96
N ASN A 7 12.19 6.64 10.90
CA ASN A 7 13.65 6.59 10.87
C ASN A 7 14.32 7.82 11.52
N GLY A 8 13.53 8.74 12.10
CA GLY A 8 14.04 9.92 12.80
C GLY A 8 14.74 10.93 11.90
N MET A 9 14.47 10.88 10.58
CA MET A 9 15.05 11.81 9.61
C MET A 9 14.39 13.20 9.65
N ASP A 10 13.24 13.32 10.32
CA ASP A 10 12.48 14.56 10.49
C ASP A 10 12.65 15.12 11.92
N ASP A 11 12.26 14.35 12.95
CA ASP A 11 12.40 14.71 14.37
C ASP A 11 12.63 13.45 15.22
N PHE A 12 13.44 13.57 16.28
CA PHE A 12 13.69 12.50 17.25
C PHE A 12 12.43 12.16 18.07
N GLU A 13 11.54 13.13 18.31
CA GLU A 13 10.29 12.87 19.03
C GLU A 13 9.39 11.89 18.27
N PHE A 14 9.32 11.99 16.94
CA PHE A 14 8.54 11.07 16.11
C PHE A 14 9.06 9.63 16.15
N LEU A 15 10.37 9.44 16.31
CA LEU A 15 10.95 8.10 16.46
C LEU A 15 10.49 7.44 17.75
N GLN A 16 10.47 8.18 18.86
CA GLN A 16 10.00 7.67 20.15
C GLN A 16 8.50 7.35 20.09
N ILE A 17 7.69 8.25 19.55
CA ILE A 17 6.24 8.03 19.40
C ILE A 17 5.96 6.83 18.48
N ALA A 18 6.72 6.68 17.39
CA ALA A 18 6.55 5.56 16.46
C ALA A 18 6.84 4.20 17.13
N GLU A 19 7.82 4.12 18.03
CA GLU A 19 8.09 2.88 18.78
C GLU A 19 7.03 2.64 19.86
N GLU A 20 6.56 3.69 20.56
CA GLU A 20 5.47 3.59 21.55
C GLU A 20 4.15 3.12 20.91
N CYS A 21 3.80 3.69 19.76
CA CYS A 21 2.58 3.35 19.00
C CYS A 21 2.74 2.13 18.10
N LYS A 22 3.90 1.46 18.08
CA LYS A 22 4.16 0.32 17.18
C LYS A 22 3.18 -0.83 17.39
N GLN A 23 2.89 -1.15 18.65
CA GLN A 23 1.94 -2.21 19.00
C GLN A 23 0.51 -1.81 18.59
N GLU A 24 0.12 -0.57 18.85
CA GLU A 24 -1.19 -0.04 18.43
C GLU A 24 -1.35 -0.08 16.91
N CYS A 25 -0.30 0.29 16.16
CA CYS A 25 -0.28 0.17 14.71
C CYS A 25 -0.43 -1.29 14.26
N PHE A 26 0.31 -2.21 14.90
CA PHE A 26 0.18 -3.64 14.60
C PHE A 26 -1.25 -4.14 14.81
N ASP A 27 -1.85 -3.79 15.94
CA ASP A 27 -3.22 -4.20 16.29
C ASP A 27 -4.24 -3.61 15.32
N LEU A 28 -4.06 -2.36 14.88
CA LEU A 28 -4.90 -1.71 13.86
C LEU A 28 -4.82 -2.45 12.51
N PHE A 29 -3.62 -2.79 12.04
CA PHE A 29 -3.46 -3.56 10.79
C PHE A 29 -4.13 -4.93 10.89
N LYS A 30 -4.01 -5.58 12.04
CA LYS A 30 -4.64 -6.87 12.29
C LYS A 30 -6.17 -6.77 12.35
N GLU A 31 -6.70 -5.75 13.01
CA GLU A 31 -8.14 -5.49 13.07
C GLU A 31 -8.71 -5.25 11.66
N ALA A 32 -8.04 -4.41 10.86
CA ALA A 32 -8.43 -4.18 9.48
C ALA A 32 -8.43 -5.48 8.65
N ALA A 33 -7.43 -6.35 8.83
CA ALA A 33 -7.38 -7.63 8.13
C ALA A 33 -8.53 -8.57 8.54
N GLU A 34 -8.91 -8.61 9.81
CA GLU A 34 -10.06 -9.40 10.26
C GLU A 34 -11.38 -8.82 9.74
N GLN A 35 -11.55 -7.49 9.70
CA GLN A 35 -12.73 -6.85 9.11
C GLN A 35 -12.87 -7.18 7.61
N GLU A 36 -11.76 -7.17 6.85
CA GLU A 36 -11.76 -7.56 5.44
C GLU A 36 -12.09 -9.05 5.24
N LYS A 37 -11.69 -9.91 6.20
CA LYS A 37 -12.08 -11.33 6.19
C LYS A 37 -13.57 -11.50 6.47
N GLU A 38 -14.13 -10.78 7.43
CA GLU A 38 -15.58 -10.73 7.66
C GLU A 38 -16.34 -10.23 6.43
N TRP A 39 -15.81 -9.20 5.78
CA TRP A 39 -16.35 -8.67 4.52
C TRP A 39 -16.31 -9.71 3.40
N SER A 40 -15.24 -10.50 3.30
CA SER A 40 -15.15 -11.60 2.35
C SER A 40 -16.28 -12.63 2.54
N GLU A 41 -16.67 -12.92 3.79
CA GLU A 41 -17.79 -13.83 4.06
C GLU A 41 -19.10 -13.25 3.59
N TYR A 42 -19.31 -11.97 3.86
CA TYR A 42 -20.48 -11.25 3.41
C TYR A 42 -20.58 -11.19 1.88
N LEU A 43 -19.45 -10.98 1.19
CA LEU A 43 -19.38 -10.90 -0.27
C LEU A 43 -19.80 -12.21 -0.95
N PHE A 44 -19.42 -13.36 -0.38
CA PHE A 44 -19.70 -14.68 -0.96
C PHE A 44 -20.91 -15.40 -0.34
N LYS A 45 -21.71 -14.71 0.47
CA LYS A 45 -22.88 -15.29 1.17
C LYS A 45 -23.91 -15.90 0.22
N ASP A 46 -24.09 -15.31 -0.97
CA ASP A 46 -25.11 -15.68 -1.95
C ASP A 46 -24.57 -16.59 -3.08
N GLY A 47 -23.28 -16.95 -3.01
CA GLY A 47 -22.64 -17.85 -3.98
C GLY A 47 -21.18 -17.49 -4.25
N SER A 48 -20.31 -18.50 -4.24
CA SER A 48 -18.91 -18.36 -4.67
C SER A 48 -18.80 -18.41 -6.19
N MET A 49 -17.80 -17.73 -6.76
CA MET A 49 -17.53 -17.75 -8.19
C MET A 49 -16.38 -18.71 -8.53
N ILE A 50 -16.32 -19.20 -9.76
CA ILE A 50 -15.20 -20.03 -10.21
C ILE A 50 -13.93 -19.18 -10.18
N GLY A 51 -12.94 -19.59 -9.38
CA GLY A 51 -11.64 -18.92 -9.26
C GLY A 51 -11.53 -17.89 -8.14
N LEU A 52 -12.64 -17.55 -7.46
CA LEU A 52 -12.62 -16.70 -6.27
C LEU A 52 -13.70 -17.14 -5.28
N ASN A 53 -13.27 -17.52 -4.08
CA ASN A 53 -14.14 -17.87 -2.97
C ASN A 53 -13.68 -17.15 -1.70
N LYS A 54 -14.47 -17.27 -0.63
CA LYS A 54 -14.15 -16.71 0.69
C LYS A 54 -12.76 -17.09 1.17
N ASP A 55 -12.39 -18.37 1.09
CA ASP A 55 -11.12 -18.88 1.62
C ASP A 55 -9.91 -18.31 0.86
N ILE A 56 -9.98 -18.25 -0.47
CA ILE A 56 -8.96 -17.69 -1.35
C ILE A 56 -8.82 -16.19 -1.10
N LEU A 57 -9.94 -15.46 -0.97
CA LEU A 57 -9.90 -14.02 -0.70
C LEU A 57 -9.34 -13.75 0.69
N SER A 58 -9.71 -14.54 1.71
CA SER A 58 -9.16 -14.43 3.06
C SER A 58 -7.65 -14.67 3.09
N GLN A 59 -7.16 -15.70 2.38
CA GLN A 59 -5.72 -15.94 2.23
C GLN A 59 -5.01 -14.77 1.52
N TYR A 60 -5.68 -14.14 0.55
CA TYR A 60 -5.12 -12.98 -0.14
C TYR A 60 -5.04 -11.77 0.78
N VAL A 61 -6.05 -11.53 1.61
CA VAL A 61 -6.04 -10.47 2.64
C VAL A 61 -4.87 -10.67 3.60
N GLU A 62 -4.62 -11.89 4.08
CA GLU A 62 -3.48 -12.19 4.96
C GLU A 62 -2.13 -11.94 4.25
N TYR A 63 -2.02 -12.37 2.99
CA TYR A 63 -0.82 -12.19 2.17
C TYR A 63 -0.51 -10.70 1.93
N ILE A 64 -1.51 -9.92 1.49
CA ILE A 64 -1.29 -8.49 1.21
C ILE A 64 -1.06 -7.70 2.49
N THR A 65 -1.72 -8.06 3.60
CA THR A 65 -1.52 -7.43 4.90
C THR A 65 -0.07 -7.58 5.35
N ASN A 66 0.50 -8.78 5.26
CA ASN A 66 1.92 -8.99 5.58
C ASN A 66 2.85 -8.11 4.74
N ILE A 67 2.61 -8.01 3.42
CA ILE A 67 3.41 -7.18 2.53
C ILE A 67 3.33 -5.71 2.96
N ARG A 68 2.13 -5.21 3.28
CA ARG A 68 1.95 -3.82 3.71
C ARG A 68 2.58 -3.56 5.08
N MET A 69 2.44 -4.47 6.02
CA MET A 69 3.08 -4.39 7.35
C MET A 69 4.60 -4.38 7.23
N GLN A 70 5.18 -5.25 6.41
CA GLN A 70 6.63 -5.27 6.15
C GLN A 70 7.13 -3.99 5.47
N ALA A 71 6.33 -3.39 4.57
CA ALA A 71 6.69 -2.14 3.89
C ALA A 71 6.78 -0.94 4.86
N VAL A 72 6.02 -0.97 5.96
CA VAL A 72 6.11 0.00 7.07
C VAL A 72 7.02 -0.51 8.22
N GLY A 73 7.63 -1.68 8.01
CA GLY A 73 8.52 -2.41 8.90
C GLY A 73 7.93 -2.77 10.27
N LEU A 74 6.65 -3.14 10.27
CA LEU A 74 6.00 -3.92 11.31
C LEU A 74 6.25 -5.42 11.08
N ASP A 75 6.12 -6.22 12.15
CA ASP A 75 6.20 -7.67 12.05
C ASP A 75 5.00 -8.26 11.31
N ALA A 76 5.20 -9.38 10.61
CA ALA A 76 4.14 -10.04 9.87
C ALA A 76 3.12 -10.68 10.83
N ALA A 77 1.84 -10.31 10.73
CA ALA A 77 0.77 -10.88 11.55
C ALA A 77 0.43 -12.34 11.18
N TYR A 78 0.65 -12.75 9.92
CA TYR A 78 0.26 -14.07 9.41
C TYR A 78 1.46 -14.84 8.81
N PRO A 79 2.30 -15.50 9.60
CA PRO A 79 3.56 -16.11 9.11
C PRO A 79 3.40 -17.17 8.01
N HIS A 80 2.22 -17.76 7.88
CA HIS A 80 1.91 -18.79 6.88
C HIS A 80 1.56 -18.19 5.50
N ALA A 81 1.10 -16.94 5.44
CA ALA A 81 0.69 -16.27 4.21
C ALA A 81 1.89 -15.64 3.49
N THR A 82 2.74 -16.50 2.92
CA THR A 82 3.99 -16.11 2.23
C THR A 82 3.85 -16.05 0.71
N SER A 83 2.80 -16.65 0.15
CA SER A 83 2.61 -16.80 -1.30
C SER A 83 1.27 -16.21 -1.72
N ASN A 84 1.22 -15.63 -2.93
CA ASN A 84 -0.01 -15.05 -3.48
C ASN A 84 -0.98 -16.18 -3.91
N PRO A 85 -2.17 -16.32 -3.29
CA PRO A 85 -3.16 -17.34 -3.66
C PRO A 85 -3.89 -17.03 -4.98
N ILE A 86 -3.86 -15.77 -5.46
CA ILE A 86 -4.49 -15.33 -6.71
C ILE A 86 -3.47 -14.68 -7.66
N PRO A 87 -2.51 -15.44 -8.21
CA PRO A 87 -1.42 -14.88 -9.03
C PRO A 87 -1.91 -14.13 -10.27
N TRP A 88 -3.11 -14.44 -10.77
CA TRP A 88 -3.73 -13.76 -11.90
C TRP A 88 -4.02 -12.27 -11.63
N ILE A 89 -4.14 -11.85 -10.37
CA ILE A 89 -4.39 -10.43 -10.02
C ILE A 89 -3.22 -9.52 -10.41
N ASN A 90 -2.01 -10.05 -10.46
CA ASN A 90 -0.81 -9.29 -10.83
C ASN A 90 -0.88 -8.73 -12.26
N ALA A 91 -1.60 -9.42 -13.15
CA ALA A 91 -1.82 -8.95 -14.52
C ALA A 91 -2.74 -7.71 -14.58
N TRP A 92 -3.60 -7.54 -13.57
CA TRP A 92 -4.53 -6.40 -13.47
C TRP A 92 -3.98 -5.25 -12.62
N LEU A 93 -3.08 -5.55 -11.67
CA LEU A 93 -2.38 -4.55 -10.86
C LEU A 93 -1.26 -3.82 -11.63
N SER A 94 -0.79 -4.40 -12.73
CA SER A 94 0.28 -3.83 -13.58
C SER A 94 -0.34 -3.14 -14.80
N SER A 95 -0.92 -1.96 -14.62
CA SER A 95 -1.53 -1.16 -15.69
C SER A 95 -0.56 -0.74 -16.80
N ASP A 96 0.75 -0.80 -16.55
CA ASP A 96 1.80 -0.33 -17.47
C ASP A 96 2.14 -1.31 -18.61
N ASN A 97 1.51 -2.48 -18.67
CA ASN A 97 1.72 -3.45 -19.76
C ASN A 97 0.54 -3.61 -20.71
N VAL A 98 -0.56 -2.88 -20.51
CA VAL A 98 -1.64 -2.84 -21.50
C VAL A 98 -1.31 -1.75 -22.50
N GLN A 99 -0.71 -2.12 -23.64
CA GLN A 99 -0.71 -1.25 -24.81
C GLN A 99 -2.14 -1.09 -25.28
N VAL A 100 -2.79 -0.01 -24.83
CA VAL A 100 -4.09 0.40 -25.34
C VAL A 100 -3.89 0.95 -26.76
N ALA A 101 -4.68 0.48 -27.71
CA ALA A 101 -4.67 1.03 -29.05
C ALA A 101 -5.11 2.51 -29.00
N PRO A 102 -4.42 3.43 -29.69
CA PRO A 102 -4.56 4.89 -29.52
C PRO A 102 -5.89 5.50 -30.01
N GLN A 103 -6.93 4.69 -30.21
CA GLN A 103 -8.25 5.13 -30.71
C GLN A 103 -9.37 5.07 -29.66
N GLU A 104 -9.14 4.49 -28.47
CA GLU A 104 -10.20 4.30 -27.45
C GLU A 104 -9.99 5.06 -26.12
N ALA A 105 -8.95 5.88 -25.97
CA ALA A 105 -8.76 6.69 -24.77
C ALA A 105 -8.14 8.06 -25.07
N GLU A 106 -8.76 9.12 -24.56
CA GLU A 106 -8.10 10.42 -24.46
C GLU A 106 -6.92 10.30 -23.49
N ILE A 107 -5.73 10.58 -24.01
CA ILE A 107 -4.46 10.53 -23.31
C ILE A 107 -4.46 11.64 -22.24
N SER A 108 -4.68 11.29 -20.97
CA SER A 108 -4.57 12.23 -19.83
C SER A 108 -3.11 12.52 -19.41
N SER A 109 -2.11 11.97 -20.12
CA SER A 109 -0.69 12.08 -19.74
C SER A 109 -0.01 13.40 -20.13
N TYR A 110 -0.74 14.40 -20.62
CA TYR A 110 -0.14 15.67 -21.04
C TYR A 110 0.11 16.69 -19.91
N LEU A 111 0.00 16.34 -18.62
CA LEU A 111 0.35 17.29 -17.54
C LEU A 111 0.92 16.66 -16.26
N VAL A 112 1.71 15.58 -16.35
CA VAL A 112 2.46 15.07 -15.18
C VAL A 112 3.93 14.99 -15.54
N GLY A 113 4.59 16.15 -15.60
CA GLY A 113 6.00 16.24 -15.97
C GLY A 113 6.64 17.62 -15.81
N GLN A 114 6.06 18.53 -15.04
CA GLN A 114 6.68 19.83 -14.74
C GLN A 114 6.37 20.31 -13.31
N ILE A 115 6.79 19.55 -12.30
CA ILE A 115 7.23 20.14 -11.04
C ILE A 115 8.52 19.42 -10.67
N ASP A 116 9.61 19.91 -11.22
CA ASP A 116 10.93 19.66 -10.66
C ASP A 116 10.96 20.34 -9.28
N ASN A 117 11.24 19.58 -8.24
CA ASN A 117 11.25 20.02 -6.84
C ASN A 117 12.68 19.98 -6.30
N GLU A 118 13.69 20.26 -7.15
CA GLU A 118 15.03 20.60 -6.69
C GLU A 118 15.14 22.10 -6.45
N VAL A 119 14.76 22.55 -5.25
CA VAL A 119 15.12 23.89 -4.76
C VAL A 119 16.57 23.82 -4.28
N GLY A 120 17.49 24.40 -5.06
CA GLY A 120 18.90 24.54 -4.68
C GLY A 120 19.13 25.67 -3.69
N ALA A 121 20.17 25.59 -2.86
CA ALA A 121 20.50 26.61 -1.88
C ALA A 121 20.85 28.00 -2.49
N ASP A 122 21.17 28.04 -3.79
CA ASP A 122 21.43 29.28 -4.55
C ASP A 122 20.15 30.05 -4.93
N ASP A 123 18.96 29.45 -4.86
CA ASP A 123 17.68 30.14 -5.17
C ASP A 123 17.26 31.15 -4.09
N PHE A 124 17.99 31.20 -2.97
CA PHE A 124 17.75 32.13 -1.86
C PHE A 124 18.72 33.33 -1.83
N GLU A 125 19.63 33.46 -2.79
CA GLU A 125 20.63 34.56 -2.82
C GLU A 125 20.05 35.96 -3.12
N GLY A 126 18.73 36.05 -3.42
CA GLY A 126 18.05 37.29 -3.78
C GLY A 126 17.08 37.87 -2.75
N PHE A 127 16.89 37.22 -1.60
CA PHE A 127 16.08 37.78 -0.51
C PHE A 127 16.98 38.51 0.49
N GLU A 128 17.14 39.81 0.30
CA GLU A 128 17.55 40.69 1.40
C GLU A 128 16.43 40.76 2.45
N LEU A 129 16.86 40.67 3.72
CA LEU A 129 16.10 40.63 4.99
C LEU A 129 14.82 41.47 5.06
#